data_AF-A0A7W4GI04-F1
#
_entry.id   AF-A0A7W4GI04-F1
#
_cell.length_a   1.000
_cell.length_b   1.000
_cell.length_c   1.000
_cell.angle_alpha   90.00
_cell.angle_beta   90.00
_cell.angle_gamma   90.00
#
_symmetry.space_group_name_H-M   'P 1'
#
loop_
_entity.id
_entity.type
_entity.pdbx_description
1 polymer ?
#
loop_
_entity_poly.entity_id
_entity_poly.type
_entity_poly.pdbx_seq_one_letter_code
_entity_poly.pdbx_strand_id
1 'polypeptide(L)'
;MQVTRNKVLTVVGVLGLVLYVVSVWWSVAPASINTQSLQTDNGKRIVGYATTSSLISTMETLLDKPGGWLSNDVMPPSIMMDNMPAFEFGALEQVRDLALIMRKEFSRSQSQSTADNDLLAAHSKLNIDNTSWLVPSAEGEYRDAIKLLKLYRAKISDTDNNNAQFYARADNLNEWLKEI
;
A
#
# COMPACT_ATOMS: atom_id res chain seq x y z
N MET A 1 20.98 -7.89 -45.24
CA MET A 1 21.71 -6.85 -44.48
C MET A 1 22.53 -7.56 -43.40
N GLN A 2 23.86 -7.69 -43.55
CA GLN A 2 24.69 -8.41 -42.56
C GLN A 2 24.85 -7.55 -41.31
N VAL A 3 24.37 -8.05 -40.17
CA VAL A 3 24.54 -7.39 -38.87
C VAL A 3 25.97 -7.64 -38.41
N THR A 4 26.82 -6.62 -38.47
CA THR A 4 28.20 -6.68 -37.99
C THR A 4 28.23 -6.71 -36.45
N ARG A 5 29.15 -7.47 -35.85
CA ARG A 5 29.36 -7.58 -34.38
C ARG A 5 29.29 -6.23 -33.65
N ASN A 6 29.91 -5.19 -34.24
CA ASN A 6 29.93 -3.84 -33.67
C ASN A 6 28.53 -3.23 -33.56
N LYS A 7 27.64 -3.48 -34.53
CA LYS A 7 26.24 -3.02 -34.48
C LYS A 7 25.45 -3.72 -33.38
N VAL A 8 25.67 -5.02 -33.17
CA VAL A 8 25.06 -5.76 -32.06
C VAL A 8 25.50 -5.18 -30.71
N LEU A 9 26.80 -4.95 -30.53
CA LEU A 9 27.36 -4.36 -29.31
C LEU A 9 26.80 -2.96 -29.05
N THR A 10 26.68 -2.12 -30.09
CA THR A 10 26.07 -0.80 -29.97
C THR A 10 24.60 -0.90 -29.54
N VAL A 11 23.80 -1.78 -30.16
CA VAL A 11 22.38 -1.94 -29.80
C VAL A 11 22.22 -2.43 -28.36
N VAL A 12 22.98 -3.44 -27.95
CA VAL A 12 22.95 -3.95 -26.57
C VAL A 12 23.39 -2.88 -25.58
N GLY A 13 24.43 -2.11 -25.90
CA GLY A 13 24.89 -1.00 -25.06
C GLY A 13 23.85 0.09 -24.89
N VAL A 14 23.17 0.49 -25.96
CA VAL A 14 22.07 1.48 -25.92
C VAL A 14 20.90 0.94 -25.11
N LEU A 15 20.49 -0.33 -25.32
CA LEU A 15 19.41 -0.94 -24.56
C LEU A 15 19.74 -1.00 -23.06
N GLY A 16 20.96 -1.39 -22.71
CA GLY A 16 21.44 -1.42 -21.33
C GLY A 16 21.43 -0.04 -20.68
N LEU A 17 21.85 1.00 -21.41
CA LEU A 17 21.79 2.38 -20.95
C LEU A 17 20.35 2.83 -20.69
N VAL A 18 19.42 2.51 -21.60
CA VAL A 18 18.00 2.85 -21.45
C VAL A 18 17.41 2.15 -20.23
N LEU A 19 17.64 0.84 -20.07
CA LEU A 19 17.17 0.10 -18.90
C LEU A 19 17.74 0.67 -17.59
N TYR A 20 19.02 1.03 -17.55
CA TYR A 20 19.65 1.65 -16.39
C TYR A 20 19.00 3.00 -16.03
N VAL A 21 18.76 3.87 -17.00
CA VAL A 21 18.09 5.17 -16.76
C VAL A 21 16.68 4.96 -16.22
N VAL A 22 15.94 3.99 -16.75
CA VAL A 22 14.61 3.63 -16.23
C VAL A 22 14.70 3.07 -14.81
N SER A 23 15.66 2.18 -14.50
CA SER A 23 15.90 1.69 -13.14
C SER A 23 16.14 2.84 -12.15
N VAL A 24 16.97 3.81 -12.51
CA VAL A 24 17.27 4.96 -11.65
C VAL A 24 16.00 5.79 -11.42
N TRP A 25 15.21 6.02 -12.47
CA TRP A 25 13.96 6.78 -12.36
C TRP A 25 12.90 6.06 -11.50
N TRP A 26 12.75 4.75 -11.64
CA TRP A 26 11.85 3.93 -10.81
C TRP A 26 12.34 3.74 -9.37
N SER A 27 13.62 4.02 -9.08
CA SER A 27 14.18 3.93 -7.73
C SER A 27 14.00 5.20 -6.89
N VAL A 28 13.39 6.25 -7.45
CA VAL A 28 13.14 7.49 -6.72
C VAL A 28 12.03 7.24 -5.70
N ALA A 29 12.34 7.46 -4.41
CA ALA A 29 11.39 7.33 -3.32
C ALA A 29 10.19 8.28 -3.53
N PRO A 30 8.95 7.82 -3.26
CA PRO A 30 7.78 8.69 -3.34
C PRO A 30 7.85 9.89 -2.39
N ALA A 31 7.13 10.95 -2.72
CA ALA A 31 6.99 12.12 -1.86
C ALA A 31 6.26 11.76 -0.55
N SER A 32 6.50 12.55 0.49
CA SER A 32 5.79 12.40 1.75
C SER A 32 4.28 12.65 1.58
N ILE A 33 3.47 11.95 2.39
CA ILE A 33 2.02 12.08 2.38
C ILE A 33 1.64 13.52 2.74
N ASN A 34 0.81 14.12 1.90
CA ASN A 34 0.27 15.46 2.10
C ASN A 34 -0.77 15.41 3.24
N THR A 35 -0.55 16.16 4.33
CA THR A 35 -1.44 16.10 5.52
C THR A 35 -2.82 16.72 5.27
N GLN A 36 -2.95 17.58 4.26
CA GLN A 36 -4.23 18.17 3.85
C GLN A 36 -5.14 17.12 3.21
N SER A 37 -4.61 16.10 2.52
CA SER A 37 -5.41 15.01 1.95
C SER A 37 -5.95 14.03 3.01
N LEU A 38 -5.48 14.14 4.25
CA LEU A 38 -5.91 13.34 5.39
C LEU A 38 -7.06 13.99 6.19
N GLN A 39 -7.56 15.14 5.74
CA GLN A 39 -8.72 15.81 6.33
C GLN A 39 -9.98 15.51 5.52
N THR A 40 -11.14 15.68 6.15
CA THR A 40 -12.42 15.60 5.43
C THR A 40 -12.63 16.87 4.62
N ASP A 41 -13.30 16.76 3.47
CA ASP A 41 -13.55 17.89 2.56
C ASP A 41 -14.31 19.05 3.26
N ASN A 42 -15.10 18.72 4.28
CA ASN A 42 -15.91 19.67 5.04
C ASN A 42 -15.20 20.20 6.31
N GLY A 43 -13.92 19.87 6.52
CA GLY A 43 -13.15 20.26 7.71
C GLY A 43 -13.62 19.63 9.02
N LYS A 44 -14.57 18.70 8.98
CA LYS A 44 -15.03 17.95 10.16
C LYS A 44 -13.96 16.96 10.61
N ARG A 45 -13.59 17.01 11.88
CA ARG A 45 -12.63 16.08 12.46
C ARG A 45 -13.34 14.76 12.81
N ILE A 46 -13.02 13.71 12.06
CA ILE A 46 -13.58 12.38 12.26
C ILE A 46 -12.47 11.48 12.82
N VAL A 47 -12.74 10.85 13.97
CA VAL A 47 -11.78 9.98 14.64
C VAL A 47 -11.46 8.79 13.73
N GLY A 48 -10.18 8.47 13.55
CA GLY A 48 -9.74 7.37 12.67
C GLY A 48 -9.67 7.70 11.18
N TYR A 49 -10.25 8.81 10.73
CA TYR A 49 -10.24 9.20 9.31
C TYR A 49 -8.83 9.44 8.79
N ALA A 50 -8.01 10.20 9.54
CA ALA A 50 -6.63 10.49 9.14
C ALA A 50 -5.77 9.22 9.10
N THR A 51 -5.89 8.33 10.09
CA THR A 51 -5.18 7.05 10.13
C THR A 51 -5.56 6.15 8.95
N THR A 52 -6.86 6.00 8.69
CA THR A 52 -7.35 5.19 7.57
C THR A 52 -6.93 5.80 6.22
N SER A 53 -7.00 7.12 6.10
CA SER A 53 -6.56 7.84 4.89
C SER A 53 -5.07 7.73 4.65
N SER A 54 -4.25 7.74 5.72
CA SER A 54 -2.81 7.54 5.61
C SER A 54 -2.50 6.15 5.09
N LEU A 55 -3.16 5.11 5.63
CA LEU A 55 -3.00 3.74 5.17
C LEU A 55 -3.37 3.58 3.69
N ILE A 56 -4.50 4.15 3.27
CA ILE A 56 -4.95 4.18 1.87
C ILE A 56 -3.91 4.89 1.00
N SER A 57 -3.47 6.09 1.40
CA SER A 57 -2.53 6.90 0.64
C SER A 57 -1.18 6.22 0.50
N THR A 58 -0.68 5.52 1.52
CA THR A 58 0.55 4.74 1.43
C THR A 58 0.42 3.68 0.34
N MET A 59 -0.64 2.87 0.38
CA MET A 59 -0.85 1.81 -0.62
C MET A 59 -1.06 2.37 -2.04
N GLU A 60 -1.85 3.42 -2.21
CA GLU A 60 -2.01 4.09 -3.51
C GLU A 60 -0.67 4.61 -4.03
N THR A 61 0.15 5.21 -3.15
CA THR A 61 1.48 5.70 -3.52
C THR A 61 2.41 4.56 -3.96
N LEU A 62 2.38 3.41 -3.28
CA LEU A 62 3.18 2.24 -3.66
C LEU A 62 2.74 1.64 -4.99
N LEU A 63 1.44 1.63 -5.27
CA LEU A 63 0.88 1.07 -6.50
C LEU A 63 1.01 2.00 -7.72
N ASP A 64 0.92 3.31 -7.50
CA ASP A 64 0.82 4.29 -8.59
C ASP A 64 2.12 5.09 -8.82
N LYS A 65 3.21 4.78 -8.08
CA LYS A 65 4.55 5.33 -8.33
C LYS A 65 5.08 4.95 -9.72
N PRO A 66 6.12 5.65 -10.25
CA PRO A 66 6.76 5.24 -11.50
C PRO A 66 7.20 3.78 -11.48
N GLY A 67 6.73 3.01 -12.47
CA GLY A 67 6.98 1.57 -12.56
C GLY A 67 5.90 0.69 -11.90
N GLY A 68 4.95 1.26 -11.15
CA GLY A 68 3.90 0.50 -10.48
C GLY A 68 4.43 -0.31 -9.30
N TRP A 69 3.80 -1.45 -9.00
CA TRP A 69 4.26 -2.39 -7.98
C TRP A 69 5.36 -3.31 -8.56
N LEU A 70 6.62 -3.08 -8.18
CA LEU A 70 7.77 -3.73 -8.82
C LEU A 70 8.10 -5.10 -8.19
N SER A 71 7.66 -5.36 -6.96
CA SER A 71 8.02 -6.59 -6.23
C SER A 71 7.48 -7.87 -6.89
N ASN A 72 6.45 -7.79 -7.73
CA ASN A 72 5.93 -8.94 -8.49
C ASN A 72 6.23 -8.86 -10.00
N ASP A 73 7.06 -7.90 -10.44
CA ASP A 73 7.41 -7.76 -11.85
C ASP A 73 8.40 -8.83 -12.30
N VAL A 74 8.14 -9.39 -13.48
CA VAL A 74 8.97 -10.44 -14.11
C VAL A 74 9.71 -9.95 -15.36
N MET A 75 9.77 -8.63 -15.58
CA MET A 75 10.44 -8.03 -16.75
C MET A 75 11.54 -7.04 -16.33
N PRO A 76 12.60 -6.88 -17.15
CA PRO A 76 13.55 -5.78 -16.97
C PRO A 76 12.88 -4.41 -17.15
N PRO A 77 13.31 -3.35 -16.43
CA PRO A 77 14.45 -3.34 -15.52
C PRO A 77 14.18 -3.87 -14.10
N SER A 78 12.93 -4.16 -13.71
CA SER A 78 12.53 -4.49 -12.34
C SER A 78 13.34 -5.64 -11.72
N ILE A 79 13.60 -6.71 -12.47
CA ILE A 79 14.39 -7.87 -12.00
C ILE A 79 15.83 -7.50 -11.59
N MET A 80 16.36 -6.39 -12.10
CA MET A 80 17.72 -5.93 -11.80
C MET A 80 17.76 -4.92 -10.64
N MET A 81 16.61 -4.59 -10.06
CA MET A 81 16.48 -3.60 -8.98
C MET A 81 16.30 -4.30 -7.63
N ASP A 82 16.97 -3.81 -6.61
CA ASP A 82 16.88 -4.30 -5.23
C ASP A 82 16.21 -3.28 -4.29
N ASN A 83 16.57 -2.01 -4.44
CA ASN A 83 16.20 -0.95 -3.50
C ASN A 83 14.69 -0.69 -3.45
N MET A 84 14.04 -0.49 -4.60
CA MET A 84 12.60 -0.17 -4.63
C MET A 84 11.71 -1.36 -4.21
N PRO A 85 11.94 -2.61 -4.66
CA PRO A 85 11.23 -3.77 -4.12
C PRO A 85 11.42 -3.96 -2.60
N ALA A 86 12.61 -3.70 -2.07
CA ALA A 86 12.85 -3.74 -0.62
C ALA A 86 12.08 -2.62 0.13
N PHE A 87 12.04 -1.41 -0.44
CA PHE A 87 11.24 -0.30 0.09
C PHE A 87 9.74 -0.63 0.09
N GLU A 88 9.22 -1.18 -1.01
CA GLU A 88 7.85 -1.65 -1.14
C GLU A 88 7.49 -2.67 -0.05
N PHE A 89 8.36 -3.66 0.18
CA PHE A 89 8.16 -4.65 1.22
C PHE A 89 8.11 -4.03 2.62
N GLY A 90 9.06 -3.16 2.97
CA GLY A 90 9.06 -2.50 4.28
C GLY A 90 7.82 -1.63 4.53
N ALA A 91 7.37 -0.89 3.50
CA ALA A 91 6.15 -0.09 3.60
C ALA A 91 4.89 -0.97 3.68
N LEU A 92 4.87 -2.11 2.97
CA LEU A 92 3.77 -3.07 3.01
C LEU A 92 3.63 -3.75 4.37
N GLU A 93 4.73 -4.13 5.02
CA GLU A 93 4.69 -4.68 6.38
C GLU A 93 4.08 -3.68 7.36
N GLN A 94 4.49 -2.40 7.29
CA GLN A 94 3.89 -1.34 8.09
C GLN A 94 2.37 -1.20 7.85
N VAL A 95 1.92 -1.33 6.59
CA VAL A 95 0.50 -1.31 6.23
C VAL A 95 -0.23 -2.53 6.80
N ARG A 96 0.38 -3.71 6.74
CA ARG A 96 -0.18 -4.97 7.27
C ARG A 96 -0.39 -4.88 8.77
N ASP A 97 0.62 -4.44 9.51
CA ASP A 97 0.56 -4.30 10.96
C ASP A 97 -0.49 -3.29 11.39
N LEU A 98 -0.52 -2.13 10.71
CA LEU A 98 -1.54 -1.12 11.00
C LEU A 98 -2.95 -1.63 10.68
N ALA A 99 -3.15 -2.34 9.57
CA ALA A 99 -4.44 -2.95 9.23
C ALA A 99 -4.85 -4.03 10.25
N LEU A 100 -3.88 -4.81 10.75
CA LEU A 100 -4.08 -5.86 11.76
C LEU A 100 -4.61 -5.25 13.06
N ILE A 101 -3.96 -4.18 13.53
CA ILE A 101 -4.36 -3.43 14.73
C ILE A 101 -5.67 -2.68 14.52
N MET A 102 -5.89 -2.07 13.35
CA MET A 102 -7.17 -1.43 13.04
C MET A 102 -8.33 -2.42 13.18
N ARG A 103 -8.16 -3.66 12.71
CA ARG A 103 -9.14 -4.73 12.82
C ARG A 103 -9.29 -5.27 14.24
N LYS A 104 -8.18 -5.42 14.98
CA LYS A 104 -8.16 -6.06 16.32
C LYS A 104 -8.58 -5.12 17.45
N GLU A 105 -8.18 -3.84 17.36
CA GLU A 105 -8.27 -2.88 18.47
C GLU A 105 -9.05 -1.63 18.08
N PHE A 106 -8.72 -0.96 16.96
CA PHE A 106 -9.35 0.34 16.66
C PHE A 106 -10.79 0.26 16.18
N SER A 107 -11.23 -0.84 15.55
CA SER A 107 -12.62 -0.98 15.12
C SER A 107 -13.54 -1.57 16.19
N ARG A 108 -13.01 -1.89 17.38
CA ARG A 108 -13.67 -2.70 18.41
C ARG A 108 -13.75 -1.95 19.73
N SER A 109 -14.95 -1.93 20.33
CA SER A 109 -15.15 -1.29 21.64
C SER A 109 -14.54 -2.12 22.77
N GLN A 110 -14.52 -3.44 22.58
CA GLN A 110 -14.01 -4.45 23.51
C GLN A 110 -13.45 -5.65 22.72
N SER A 111 -12.58 -6.43 23.35
CA SER A 111 -11.92 -7.62 22.76
C SER A 111 -12.86 -8.74 22.31
N GLN A 112 -14.15 -8.65 22.62
CA GLN A 112 -15.20 -9.60 22.21
C GLN A 112 -16.19 -9.02 21.18
N SER A 113 -16.10 -7.72 20.87
CA SER A 113 -16.98 -7.10 19.86
C SER A 113 -16.62 -7.60 18.44
N THR A 114 -17.53 -7.56 17.48
CA THR A 114 -17.22 -7.99 16.10
C THR A 114 -16.34 -6.95 15.40
N ALA A 115 -15.29 -7.39 14.73
CA ALA A 115 -14.49 -6.53 13.87
C ALA A 115 -15.30 -6.08 12.65
N ASP A 116 -14.93 -4.94 12.05
CA ASP A 116 -15.56 -4.49 10.82
C ASP A 116 -15.24 -5.46 9.67
N ASN A 117 -16.27 -5.87 8.91
CA ASN A 117 -16.11 -6.85 7.83
C ASN A 117 -15.22 -6.33 6.69
N ASP A 118 -15.25 -5.03 6.39
CA ASP A 118 -14.41 -4.45 5.33
C ASP A 118 -12.95 -4.42 5.78
N LEU A 119 -12.66 -4.12 7.04
CA LEU A 119 -11.30 -4.21 7.59
C LEU A 119 -10.78 -5.65 7.62
N LEU A 120 -11.64 -6.61 7.97
CA LEU A 120 -11.28 -8.03 7.95
C LEU A 120 -10.90 -8.48 6.53
N ALA A 121 -11.73 -8.13 5.55
CA ALA A 121 -11.46 -8.44 4.16
C ALA A 121 -10.21 -7.71 3.64
N ALA A 122 -10.06 -6.41 3.94
CA ALA A 122 -8.91 -5.61 3.52
C ALA A 122 -7.59 -6.18 4.08
N HIS A 123 -7.56 -6.53 5.36
CA HIS A 123 -6.39 -7.15 5.99
C HIS A 123 -6.06 -8.50 5.33
N SER A 124 -7.05 -9.33 5.00
CA SER A 124 -6.82 -10.58 4.27
C SER A 124 -6.20 -10.34 2.89
N LYS A 125 -6.69 -9.33 2.15
CA LYS A 125 -6.19 -8.95 0.83
C LYS A 125 -4.75 -8.42 0.87
N LEU A 126 -4.40 -7.66 1.91
CA LEU A 126 -3.03 -7.15 2.12
C LEU A 126 -2.01 -8.25 2.43
N ASN A 127 -2.45 -9.40 2.95
CA ASN A 127 -1.59 -10.51 3.37
C ASN A 127 -1.29 -11.54 2.27
N ILE A 128 -1.61 -11.26 1.00
CA ILE A 128 -1.12 -12.07 -0.12
C ILE A 128 0.41 -11.99 -0.24
N ASP A 129 1.07 -13.02 -0.76
CA ASP A 129 2.48 -12.94 -1.18
C ASP A 129 2.70 -11.71 -2.09
N ASN A 130 3.62 -10.85 -1.67
CA ASN A 130 3.91 -9.57 -2.32
C ASN A 130 4.63 -9.72 -3.67
N THR A 131 5.14 -10.93 -3.94
CA THR A 131 5.77 -11.32 -5.21
C THR A 131 4.82 -12.07 -6.14
N SER A 132 3.54 -12.27 -5.74
CA SER A 132 2.55 -12.95 -6.57
C SER A 132 2.23 -12.16 -7.84
N TRP A 133 2.72 -12.65 -8.98
CA TRP A 133 2.51 -12.06 -10.30
C TRP A 133 1.26 -12.63 -11.02
N LEU A 134 0.90 -13.89 -10.71
CA LEU A 134 -0.25 -14.60 -11.30
C LEU A 134 -1.48 -14.46 -10.39
N VAL A 135 -2.67 -14.81 -10.90
CA VAL A 135 -3.94 -14.72 -10.16
C VAL A 135 -3.95 -15.58 -8.87
N PRO A 136 -4.29 -15.01 -7.71
CA PRO A 136 -4.51 -13.58 -7.46
C PRO A 136 -3.19 -12.80 -7.46
N SER A 137 -3.12 -11.72 -8.24
CA SER A 137 -1.91 -10.89 -8.28
C SER A 137 -1.86 -9.96 -7.06
N ALA A 138 -0.64 -9.70 -6.56
CA ALA A 138 -0.42 -8.82 -5.42
C ALA A 138 -1.07 -7.44 -5.64
N GLU A 139 -0.79 -6.81 -6.79
CA GLU A 139 -1.39 -5.52 -7.16
C GLU A 139 -2.93 -5.55 -7.16
N GLY A 140 -3.54 -6.61 -7.72
CA GLY A 140 -5.00 -6.72 -7.80
C GLY A 140 -5.63 -6.78 -6.41
N GLU A 141 -5.07 -7.61 -5.54
CA GLU A 141 -5.54 -7.75 -4.15
C GLU A 141 -5.32 -6.45 -3.36
N TYR A 142 -4.21 -5.75 -3.57
CA TYR A 142 -3.96 -4.45 -2.93
C TYR A 142 -4.93 -3.37 -3.39
N ARG A 143 -5.31 -3.33 -4.68
CA ARG A 143 -6.36 -2.43 -5.18
C ARG A 143 -7.71 -2.76 -4.55
N ASP A 144 -8.02 -4.03 -4.34
CA ASP A 144 -9.25 -4.45 -3.66
C ASP A 144 -9.22 -4.11 -2.15
N ALA A 145 -8.08 -4.26 -1.49
CA ALA A 145 -7.88 -3.79 -0.12
C ALA A 145 -8.15 -2.29 0.01
N ILE A 146 -7.62 -1.47 -0.91
CA ILE A 146 -7.86 -0.02 -0.93
C ILE A 146 -9.35 0.30 -1.04
N LYS A 147 -10.11 -0.41 -1.89
CA LYS A 147 -11.57 -0.21 -2.02
C LYS A 147 -12.28 -0.49 -0.69
N LEU A 148 -11.93 -1.59 -0.02
CA LEU A 148 -12.49 -1.97 1.28
C LEU A 148 -12.14 -0.95 2.37
N LEU A 149 -10.90 -0.46 2.40
CA LEU A 149 -10.47 0.60 3.33
C LEU A 149 -11.23 1.91 3.09
N LYS A 150 -11.50 2.28 1.82
CA LYS A 150 -12.32 3.44 1.47
C LYS A 150 -13.76 3.27 1.94
N LEU A 151 -14.35 2.07 1.83
CA LEU A 151 -15.67 1.76 2.37
C LEU A 151 -15.69 1.89 3.89
N TYR A 152 -14.71 1.32 4.60
CA TYR A 152 -14.57 1.49 6.04
C TYR A 152 -14.48 2.97 6.43
N ARG A 153 -13.61 3.75 5.76
CA ARG A 153 -13.46 5.19 5.99
C ARG A 153 -14.78 5.95 5.77
N ALA A 154 -15.55 5.58 4.76
CA ALA A 154 -16.85 6.18 4.50
C ALA A 154 -17.85 5.88 5.63
N LYS A 155 -17.90 4.62 6.11
CA LYS A 155 -18.79 4.22 7.22
C LYS A 155 -18.46 4.94 8.53
N ILE A 156 -17.19 5.07 8.91
CA ILE A 156 -16.83 5.81 10.14
C ILE A 156 -17.11 7.32 10.02
N SER A 157 -17.32 7.82 8.80
CA SER A 157 -17.62 9.22 8.54
C SER A 157 -19.12 9.52 8.51
N ASP A 158 -19.95 8.48 8.47
CA ASP A 158 -21.40 8.59 8.39
C ASP A 158 -21.99 8.71 9.80
N THR A 159 -22.56 9.88 10.10
CA THR A 159 -23.14 10.17 11.42
C THR A 159 -24.42 9.39 11.70
N ASP A 160 -25.07 8.86 10.67
CA ASP A 160 -26.31 8.10 10.79
C ASP A 160 -26.05 6.59 10.88
N ASN A 161 -24.79 6.17 10.71
CA ASN A 161 -24.39 4.77 10.68
C ASN A 161 -23.56 4.38 11.92
N ASN A 162 -24.18 3.65 12.84
CA ASN A 162 -23.50 3.12 14.03
C ASN A 162 -22.75 1.80 13.80
N ASN A 163 -22.73 1.27 12.56
CA ASN A 163 -22.19 -0.07 12.30
C ASN A 163 -20.67 -0.10 12.13
N ALA A 164 -20.01 1.05 11.99
CA ALA A 164 -18.55 1.13 12.00
C ALA A 164 -18.10 2.31 12.88
N GLN A 165 -17.16 2.04 13.78
CA GLN A 165 -16.55 3.07 14.62
C GLN A 165 -15.04 2.92 14.65
N PHE A 166 -14.35 4.01 15.02
CA PHE A 166 -12.93 4.01 15.33
C PHE A 166 -12.73 4.47 16.78
N TYR A 167 -12.25 3.57 17.63
CA TYR A 167 -12.00 3.81 19.04
C TYR A 167 -10.55 4.25 19.27
N ALA A 168 -10.34 5.57 19.37
CA ALA A 168 -9.04 6.17 19.68
C ALA A 168 -8.74 6.15 21.20
N ARG A 169 -8.72 4.96 21.79
CA ARG A 169 -8.42 4.77 23.22
C ARG A 169 -6.92 4.54 23.43
N ALA A 170 -6.41 4.91 24.60
CA ALA A 170 -4.99 4.80 24.92
C ALA A 170 -4.51 3.35 25.07
N ASP A 171 -5.36 2.43 25.51
CA ASP A 171 -5.10 0.99 25.54
C ASP A 171 -4.91 0.44 24.13
N ASN A 172 -5.80 0.78 23.19
CA ASN A 172 -5.66 0.40 21.78
C ASN A 172 -4.35 0.91 21.15
N LEU A 173 -3.93 2.13 21.50
CA LEU A 173 -2.65 2.69 21.06
C LEU A 173 -1.46 1.94 21.66
N ASN A 174 -1.54 1.52 22.92
CA ASN A 174 -0.49 0.75 23.56
C ASN A 174 -0.33 -0.63 22.91
N GLU A 175 -1.44 -1.31 22.58
CA GLU A 175 -1.40 -2.58 21.85
C GLU A 175 -0.77 -2.42 20.47
N TRP A 176 -1.04 -1.31 19.75
CA TRP A 176 -0.34 -1.03 18.49
C TRP A 176 1.18 -0.94 18.67
N LEU A 177 1.64 -0.21 19.68
CA LEU A 177 3.07 0.00 19.95
C LEU A 177 3.81 -1.27 20.44
N LYS A 178 3.08 -2.31 20.86
CA LYS A 178 3.68 -3.61 21.22
C LYS A 178 3.83 -4.54 20.02
N GLU A 179 3.04 -4.34 18.98
CA GLU A 179 3.08 -5.15 17.76
C GLU A 179 4.24 -4.74 16.84
N ILE A 180 4.71 -3.48 16.96
CA ILE A 180 5.90 -2.92 16.28
C ILE A 180 7.15 -3.22 17.12
#